data_AF-A0A956EV92-F1
#
_entry.id   AF-A0A956EV92-F1
#
_cell.length_a   1.000
_cell.length_b   1.000
_cell.length_c   1.000
_cell.angle_alpha   90.00
_cell.angle_beta   90.00
_cell.angle_gamma   90.00
#
_symmetry.space_group_name_H-M   'P 1'
#
loop_
_entity.id
_entity.type
_entity.pdbx_description
1 polymer ?
#
loop_
_entity_poly.entity_id
_entity_poly.type
_entity_poly.pdbx_seq_one_letter_code
_entity_poly.pdbx_strand_id
1 'polypeptide(L)'
;DALSETLSALGVALDGAGLNDATQADLRWDDIELRVARGDAHGAREVELHAKRQLERLITGQRLDLQVLGTLSATYLTQSPVFRDFAPFDFSLWSIARLDAALLGLYGHDPRPPLDSDVWPLVLRAGTYLGETLRQAQRGRWNGTLHDARQSRVICRTETFSPLHLVEQRIREGSGHSLMLALRNRLGEANSPEWQHRLPSAVLPPTPWRGSWPTAGEAPGVSEGLKSSPISTFCERRGKGRLDGTLADFSRLDSYLAVLAPPGDDVGDDWSRRACGLLGCHVGELLRIEYDGLWIDEPTTGPSRLQLQLRDGSKLQPLSVVQSRLVNDRKFSLEEWCQTIDLQQR
;
A
#
# COMPACT_ATOMS: atom_id res chain seq x y z
N ASP A 1 11.79 -19.27 7.53
CA ASP A 1 11.53 -20.65 8.01
C ASP A 1 11.17 -20.69 9.49
N ALA A 2 12.05 -20.28 10.43
CA ALA A 2 11.71 -20.24 11.87
C ALA A 2 10.49 -19.36 12.22
N LEU A 3 10.27 -18.24 11.53
CA LEU A 3 9.08 -17.39 11.72
C LEU A 3 7.80 -18.08 11.21
N SER A 4 7.88 -18.81 10.10
CA SER A 4 6.75 -19.56 9.53
C SER A 4 6.38 -20.77 10.39
N GLU A 5 7.37 -21.49 10.94
CA GLU A 5 7.15 -22.55 11.91
C GLU A 5 6.57 -22.03 13.23
N THR A 6 7.03 -20.87 13.71
CA THR A 6 6.48 -20.24 14.91
C THR A 6 5.02 -19.83 14.70
N LEU A 7 4.69 -19.25 13.54
CA LEU A 7 3.30 -18.88 13.21
C LEU A 7 2.38 -20.10 13.06
N SER A 8 2.85 -21.19 12.44
CA SER A 8 2.10 -22.44 12.32
C SER A 8 1.95 -23.19 13.65
N ALA A 9 2.97 -23.19 14.51
CA ALA A 9 2.95 -23.87 15.82
C ALA A 9 2.03 -23.17 16.85
N LEU A 10 1.67 -21.91 16.61
CA LEU A 10 0.78 -21.12 17.48
C LEU A 10 -0.71 -21.40 17.25
N GLY A 11 -1.08 -22.39 16.42
CA GLY A 11 -2.47 -22.72 16.12
C GLY A 11 -3.20 -21.61 15.35
N VAL A 12 -2.46 -20.60 14.87
CA VAL A 12 -2.94 -19.65 13.88
C VAL A 12 -2.96 -20.40 12.56
N ALA A 13 -4.03 -21.17 12.34
CA ALA A 13 -4.38 -21.42 10.96
C ALA A 13 -4.54 -20.03 10.33
N LEU A 14 -3.78 -19.74 9.27
CA LEU A 14 -4.13 -18.72 8.29
C LEU A 14 -5.40 -19.14 7.53
N ASP A 15 -6.33 -19.83 8.22
CA ASP A 15 -7.67 -20.05 7.74
C ASP A 15 -8.24 -18.66 7.57
N GLY A 16 -8.47 -18.31 6.31
CA GLY A 16 -9.15 -17.10 5.91
C GLY A 16 -10.46 -17.06 6.67
N ALA A 17 -10.45 -16.42 7.83
CA ALA A 17 -11.64 -16.11 8.58
C ALA A 17 -12.49 -15.28 7.64
N GLY A 18 -13.51 -15.94 7.09
CA GLY A 18 -14.30 -15.47 5.96
C GLY A 18 -14.68 -14.01 6.10
N LEU A 19 -13.97 -13.16 5.37
CA LEU A 19 -14.66 -12.20 4.54
C LEU A 19 -15.47 -13.08 3.60
N ASN A 20 -16.79 -13.02 3.76
CA ASN A 20 -17.76 -13.80 3.01
C ASN A 20 -17.25 -14.19 1.61
N ASP A 21 -17.47 -15.45 1.23
CA ASP A 21 -17.58 -15.88 -0.17
C ASP A 21 -18.69 -15.03 -0.83
N ALA A 22 -18.39 -13.76 -1.09
CA ALA A 22 -19.10 -12.93 -2.03
C ALA A 22 -18.74 -13.50 -3.39
N THR A 23 -19.50 -14.53 -3.75
CA THR A 23 -19.68 -15.02 -5.10
C THR A 23 -20.25 -13.87 -5.93
N GLN A 24 -19.39 -12.94 -6.35
CA GLN A 24 -19.57 -12.11 -7.54
C GLN A 24 -18.31 -11.28 -7.81
N ALA A 25 -17.78 -11.47 -9.01
CA ALA A 25 -16.53 -10.98 -9.54
C ALA A 25 -16.50 -9.47 -9.88
N ASP A 26 -17.08 -8.58 -9.06
CA ASP A 26 -17.22 -7.17 -9.51
C ASP A 26 -17.13 -6.04 -8.48
N LEU A 27 -16.60 -6.27 -7.27
CA LEU A 27 -16.30 -5.18 -6.33
C LEU A 27 -14.81 -5.16 -5.98
N ARG A 28 -14.04 -4.42 -6.79
CA ARG A 28 -12.57 -4.26 -6.69
C ARG A 28 -12.11 -3.65 -5.35
N TRP A 29 -12.98 -2.90 -4.70
CA TRP A 29 -12.80 -2.28 -3.39
C TRP A 29 -14.00 -2.59 -2.51
N ASP A 30 -13.76 -2.76 -1.21
CA ASP A 30 -14.84 -2.98 -0.25
C ASP A 30 -15.57 -1.68 0.15
N ASP A 31 -16.71 -1.81 0.82
CA ASP A 31 -17.51 -0.67 1.25
C ASP A 31 -16.75 0.30 2.17
N ILE A 32 -15.79 -0.20 2.97
CA ILE A 32 -14.98 0.64 3.86
C ILE A 32 -14.04 1.50 3.02
N GLU A 33 -13.36 0.91 2.05
CA GLU A 33 -12.48 1.59 1.10
C GLU A 33 -13.22 2.65 0.29
N LEU A 34 -14.41 2.32 -0.22
CA LEU A 34 -15.24 3.28 -0.97
C LEU A 34 -15.70 4.45 -0.09
N ARG A 35 -16.03 4.23 1.19
CA ARG A 35 -16.36 5.30 2.13
C ARG A 35 -15.16 6.19 2.40
N VAL A 36 -13.99 5.60 2.68
CA VAL A 36 -12.75 6.35 2.86
C VAL A 36 -12.44 7.18 1.61
N ALA A 37 -12.61 6.60 0.42
CA ALA A 37 -12.34 7.27 -0.83
C ALA A 37 -13.29 8.44 -1.17
N ARG A 38 -14.46 8.46 -0.51
CA ARG A 38 -15.43 9.57 -0.58
C ARG A 38 -15.19 10.65 0.49
N GLY A 39 -14.17 10.47 1.34
CA GLY A 39 -13.90 11.38 2.46
C GLY A 39 -14.90 11.24 3.61
N ASP A 40 -15.65 10.13 3.68
CA ASP A 40 -16.58 9.87 4.77
C ASP A 40 -15.81 9.54 6.06
N ALA A 41 -15.99 10.38 7.08
CA ALA A 41 -15.39 10.17 8.40
C ALA A 41 -15.77 8.81 9.03
N HIS A 42 -16.92 8.24 8.65
CA HIS A 42 -17.30 6.90 9.07
C HIS A 42 -16.40 5.81 8.48
N GLY A 43 -15.82 6.02 7.29
CA GLY A 43 -14.85 5.09 6.70
C GLY A 43 -13.62 4.88 7.59
N ALA A 44 -13.04 5.98 8.10
CA ALA A 44 -11.91 5.91 9.03
C ALA A 44 -12.30 5.20 10.33
N ARG A 45 -13.48 5.49 10.88
CA ARG A 45 -14.02 4.82 12.06
C ARG A 45 -14.20 3.32 11.86
N GLU A 46 -14.68 2.87 10.70
CA GLU A 46 -14.82 1.43 10.42
C GLU A 46 -13.47 0.71 10.38
N VAL A 47 -12.42 1.34 9.85
CA VAL A 47 -11.05 0.81 9.91
C VAL A 47 -10.56 0.71 11.35
N GLU A 48 -10.79 1.74 12.18
CA GLU A 48 -10.45 1.72 13.61
C GLU A 48 -11.19 0.60 14.37
N LEU A 49 -12.50 0.44 14.12
CA LEU A 49 -13.31 -0.64 14.69
C LEU A 49 -12.87 -2.03 14.20
N HIS A 50 -12.42 -2.14 12.94
CA HIS A 50 -11.84 -3.36 12.42
C HIS A 50 -10.53 -3.70 13.13
N ALA A 51 -9.64 -2.71 13.34
CA ALA A 51 -8.41 -2.86 14.12
C ALA A 51 -8.69 -3.35 15.54
N LYS A 52 -9.68 -2.75 16.21
CA LYS A 52 -10.14 -3.13 17.54
C LYS A 52 -10.59 -4.58 17.61
N ARG A 53 -11.55 -4.97 16.75
CA ARG A 53 -12.09 -6.34 16.71
C ARG A 53 -10.99 -7.39 16.49
N GLN A 54 -10.04 -7.11 15.59
CA GLN A 54 -8.93 -8.02 15.33
C GLN A 54 -7.96 -8.09 16.51
N LEU A 55 -7.71 -6.98 17.21
CA LEU A 55 -6.84 -6.94 18.38
C LEU A 55 -7.46 -7.70 19.58
N GLU A 56 -8.75 -7.52 19.84
CA GLU A 56 -9.48 -8.21 20.91
C GLU A 56 -9.39 -9.73 20.76
N ARG A 57 -9.53 -10.25 19.52
CA ARG A 57 -9.38 -11.68 19.20
C ARG A 57 -8.00 -12.22 19.53
N LEU A 58 -6.94 -11.44 19.30
CA LEU A 58 -5.57 -11.85 19.61
C LEU A 58 -5.33 -11.91 21.13
N ILE A 59 -5.81 -10.90 21.86
CA ILE A 59 -5.59 -10.80 23.31
C ILE A 59 -6.28 -11.94 24.07
N THR A 60 -7.43 -12.42 23.59
CA THR A 60 -8.16 -13.50 24.24
C THR A 60 -7.48 -14.88 24.15
N GLY A 61 -6.41 -15.04 23.37
CA GLY A 61 -5.83 -16.35 23.09
C GLY A 61 -4.38 -16.58 23.49
N GLN A 62 -3.56 -15.53 23.73
CA GLN A 62 -2.10 -15.69 23.77
C GLN A 62 -1.39 -14.68 24.69
N ARG A 63 -0.20 -15.06 25.19
CA ARG A 63 0.76 -14.10 25.76
C ARG A 63 1.36 -13.28 24.61
N LEU A 64 0.86 -12.07 24.43
CA LEU A 64 1.36 -11.13 23.43
C LEU A 64 2.38 -10.18 24.05
N ASP A 65 3.56 -10.11 23.42
CA ASP A 65 4.50 -9.00 23.62
C ASP A 65 4.48 -8.06 22.39
N LEU A 66 5.24 -6.96 22.48
CA LEU A 66 5.29 -5.94 21.43
C LEU A 66 5.92 -6.43 20.13
N GLN A 67 6.87 -7.36 20.20
CA GLN A 67 7.52 -7.92 19.03
C GLN A 67 6.57 -8.83 18.26
N VAL A 68 5.90 -9.75 18.97
CA VAL A 68 4.87 -10.63 18.39
C VAL A 68 3.74 -9.79 17.81
N LEU A 69 3.29 -8.74 18.52
CA LEU A 69 2.25 -7.85 18.01
C LEU A 69 2.71 -7.05 16.78
N GLY A 70 3.97 -6.64 16.70
CA GLY A 70 4.56 -6.03 15.51
C GLY A 70 4.50 -6.96 14.30
N THR A 71 4.89 -8.22 14.47
CA THR A 71 4.77 -9.27 13.44
C THR A 71 3.33 -9.46 12.96
N LEU A 72 2.39 -9.61 13.89
CA LEU A 72 0.96 -9.77 13.57
C LEU A 72 0.35 -8.51 12.96
N SER A 73 0.92 -7.34 13.25
CA SER A 73 0.47 -6.07 12.68
C SER A 73 0.87 -5.92 11.21
N ALA A 74 2.00 -6.48 10.77
CA ALA A 74 2.32 -6.55 9.34
C ALA A 74 1.26 -7.33 8.55
N THR A 75 0.82 -8.48 9.08
CA THR A 75 -0.29 -9.26 8.50
C THR A 75 -1.56 -8.43 8.41
N TYR A 76 -1.95 -7.82 9.53
CA TYR A 76 -3.13 -6.97 9.58
C TYR A 76 -3.06 -5.84 8.55
N LEU A 77 -1.97 -5.06 8.51
CA LEU A 77 -1.83 -3.93 7.60
C LEU A 77 -1.85 -4.39 6.14
N THR A 78 -1.17 -5.49 5.80
CA THR A 78 -1.16 -6.04 4.44
C THR A 78 -2.55 -6.48 3.96
N GLN A 79 -3.44 -6.89 4.88
CA GLN A 79 -4.75 -7.44 4.55
C GLN A 79 -5.91 -6.46 4.76
N SER A 80 -5.72 -5.46 5.62
CA SER A 80 -6.78 -4.56 6.05
C SER A 80 -7.22 -3.60 4.94
N PRO A 81 -8.50 -3.18 4.93
CA PRO A 81 -9.00 -2.16 4.00
C PRO A 81 -8.11 -0.91 4.01
N VAL A 82 -7.95 -0.24 2.86
CA VAL A 82 -7.09 0.94 2.64
C VAL A 82 -5.59 0.64 2.66
N PHE A 83 -5.10 -0.11 3.64
CA PHE A 83 -3.68 -0.45 3.73
C PHE A 83 -3.28 -1.51 2.70
N ARG A 84 -4.19 -2.44 2.37
CA ARG A 84 -3.95 -3.47 1.36
C ARG A 84 -3.72 -2.90 -0.03
N ASP A 85 -4.16 -1.67 -0.31
CA ASP A 85 -3.88 -0.94 -1.57
C ASP A 85 -2.42 -0.48 -1.68
N PHE A 86 -1.54 -0.84 -0.74
CA PHE A 86 -0.11 -0.63 -0.85
C PHE A 86 0.62 -1.96 -1.00
N ALA A 87 1.91 -1.91 -1.35
CA ALA A 87 2.75 -3.10 -1.35
C ALA A 87 2.83 -3.69 0.08
N PRO A 88 3.08 -5.01 0.23
CA PRO A 88 3.10 -5.68 1.51
C PRO A 88 3.98 -5.01 2.56
N PHE A 89 3.56 -5.10 3.81
CA PHE A 89 4.25 -4.49 4.95
C PHE A 89 5.37 -5.43 5.45
N ASP A 90 6.48 -5.45 4.71
CA ASP A 90 7.61 -6.40 4.76
C ASP A 90 8.75 -6.06 5.77
N PHE A 91 8.50 -5.16 6.72
CA PHE A 91 9.48 -4.60 7.66
C PHE A 91 10.70 -3.89 7.03
N SER A 92 10.69 -3.59 5.74
CA SER A 92 11.70 -2.70 5.15
C SER A 92 11.49 -1.26 5.64
N LEU A 93 12.57 -0.46 5.68
CA LEU A 93 12.45 0.98 5.97
C LEU A 93 11.56 1.71 4.95
N TRP A 94 11.49 1.19 3.73
CA TRP A 94 10.58 1.66 2.69
C TRP A 94 9.10 1.48 3.05
N SER A 95 8.74 0.43 3.79
CA SER A 95 7.37 0.24 4.25
C SER A 95 6.90 1.29 5.27
N ILE A 96 7.81 2.10 5.84
CA ILE A 96 7.43 3.28 6.65
C ILE A 96 6.74 4.32 5.76
N ALA A 97 7.24 4.53 4.52
CA ALA A 97 6.61 5.44 3.57
C ALA A 97 5.23 4.92 3.13
N ARG A 98 5.08 3.59 2.98
CA ARG A 98 3.78 2.94 2.71
C ARG A 98 2.80 3.15 3.85
N LEU A 99 3.25 2.98 5.10
CA LEU A 99 2.44 3.23 6.28
C LEU A 99 1.99 4.70 6.36
N ASP A 100 2.91 5.65 6.18
CA ASP A 100 2.60 7.08 6.22
C ASP A 100 1.62 7.49 5.09
N ALA A 101 1.79 6.91 3.90
CA ALA A 101 0.89 7.10 2.77
C ALA A 101 -0.51 6.53 3.03
N ALA A 102 -0.62 5.34 3.63
CA ALA A 102 -1.90 4.75 4.00
C ALA A 102 -2.61 5.59 5.08
N LEU A 103 -1.87 6.07 6.09
CA LEU A 103 -2.41 6.98 7.11
C LEU A 103 -2.84 8.32 6.52
N LEU A 104 -2.12 8.84 5.52
CA LEU A 104 -2.54 10.00 4.73
C LEU A 104 -3.84 9.72 3.97
N GLY A 105 -3.93 8.58 3.29
CA GLY A 105 -5.14 8.12 2.60
C GLY A 105 -6.34 7.94 3.53
N LEU A 106 -6.10 7.59 4.80
CA LEU A 106 -7.16 7.41 5.80
C LEU A 106 -7.58 8.73 6.46
N TYR A 107 -6.65 9.47 7.05
CA TYR A 107 -6.94 10.64 7.90
C TYR A 107 -6.76 12.01 7.22
N GLY A 108 -5.98 12.09 6.15
CA GLY A 108 -5.77 13.33 5.41
C GLY A 108 -4.64 14.19 5.96
N HIS A 109 -4.68 15.46 5.56
CA HIS A 109 -3.72 16.48 5.97
C HIS A 109 -4.04 17.09 7.32
N ASP A 110 -5.32 17.26 7.60
CA ASP A 110 -5.79 17.99 8.76
C ASP A 110 -5.80 17.11 10.01
N PRO A 111 -5.84 17.74 11.21
CA PRO A 111 -6.06 17.02 12.45
C PRO A 111 -7.32 16.15 12.41
N ARG A 112 -7.25 14.96 13.00
CA ARG A 112 -8.40 14.05 13.08
C ARG A 112 -9.55 14.73 13.83
N PRO A 113 -10.76 14.77 13.28
CA PRO A 113 -11.92 15.31 13.99
C PRO A 113 -12.18 14.50 15.26
N PRO A 114 -12.73 15.11 16.32
CA PRO A 114 -13.13 14.38 17.51
C PRO A 114 -14.27 13.41 17.14
N LEU A 115 -13.94 12.12 17.04
CA LEU A 115 -14.87 11.03 16.83
C LEU A 115 -14.98 10.21 18.12
N ASP A 116 -16.16 9.64 18.38
CA ASP A 116 -16.42 8.75 19.53
C ASP A 116 -15.64 7.42 19.48
N SER A 117 -14.87 7.18 18.42
CA SER A 117 -14.07 5.97 18.27
C SER A 117 -12.70 6.11 18.91
N ASP A 118 -12.34 5.07 19.67
CA ASP A 118 -11.01 4.89 20.22
C ASP A 118 -10.03 4.49 19.10
N VAL A 119 -9.12 5.40 18.76
CA VAL A 119 -8.10 5.18 17.73
C VAL A 119 -6.93 4.33 18.24
N TRP A 120 -6.86 4.10 19.55
CA TRP A 120 -5.76 3.40 20.19
C TRP A 120 -5.47 2.01 19.60
N PRO A 121 -6.45 1.16 19.24
CA PRO A 121 -6.16 -0.13 18.62
C PRO A 121 -5.42 -0.02 17.29
N LEU A 122 -5.75 0.97 16.45
CA LEU A 122 -5.03 1.22 15.21
C LEU A 122 -3.63 1.78 15.48
N VAL A 123 -3.52 2.73 16.43
CA VAL A 123 -2.22 3.26 16.89
C VAL A 123 -1.31 2.14 17.37
N LEU A 124 -1.85 1.20 18.15
CA LEU A 124 -1.09 0.07 18.67
C LEU A 124 -0.61 -0.86 17.55
N ARG A 125 -1.47 -1.16 16.56
CA ARG A 125 -1.10 -1.96 15.37
C ARG A 125 -0.01 -1.27 14.54
N ALA A 126 -0.29 -0.07 14.05
CA ALA A 126 0.63 0.67 13.20
C ALA A 126 1.93 1.05 13.95
N GLY A 127 1.84 1.38 15.24
CA GLY A 127 2.98 1.72 16.08
C GLY A 127 3.87 0.53 16.42
N THR A 128 3.31 -0.64 16.73
CA THR A 128 4.12 -1.86 16.94
C THR A 128 4.74 -2.36 15.65
N TYR A 129 4.02 -2.25 14.52
CA TYR A 129 4.60 -2.51 13.20
C TYR A 129 5.80 -1.57 12.93
N LEU A 130 5.61 -0.25 13.08
CA LEU A 130 6.68 0.73 12.88
C LEU A 130 7.88 0.44 13.80
N GLY A 131 7.62 0.14 15.07
CA GLY A 131 8.67 -0.17 16.01
C GLY A 131 9.42 -1.45 15.66
N GLU A 132 8.72 -2.48 15.19
CA GLU A 132 9.34 -3.72 14.75
C GLU A 132 10.17 -3.53 13.48
N THR A 133 9.70 -2.74 12.52
CA THR A 133 10.47 -2.29 11.35
C THR A 133 11.78 -1.61 11.78
N LEU A 134 11.71 -0.64 12.70
CA LEU A 134 12.89 0.08 13.21
C LEU A 134 13.84 -0.85 13.98
N ARG A 135 13.27 -1.74 14.81
CA ARG A 135 14.03 -2.71 15.61
C ARG A 135 14.83 -3.65 14.72
N GLN A 136 14.23 -4.16 13.66
CA GLN A 136 14.90 -5.07 12.73
C GLN A 136 15.96 -4.33 11.91
N ALA A 137 15.59 -3.21 11.27
CA ALA A 137 16.49 -2.44 10.42
C ALA A 137 17.74 -1.95 11.16
N GLN A 138 17.59 -1.49 12.41
CA GLN A 138 18.69 -0.94 13.20
C GLN A 138 19.21 -1.89 14.29
N ARG A 139 18.84 -3.17 14.25
CA ARG A 139 19.26 -4.21 15.23
C ARG A 139 19.01 -3.78 16.68
N GLY A 140 17.87 -3.14 16.94
CA GLY A 140 17.46 -2.65 18.24
C GLY A 140 16.75 -3.69 19.10
N ARG A 141 16.21 -3.23 20.23
CA ARG A 141 15.35 -4.01 21.14
C ARG A 141 14.18 -3.17 21.63
N TRP A 142 13.06 -3.82 21.89
CA TRP A 142 11.95 -3.19 22.61
C TRP A 142 12.34 -2.96 24.07
N ASN A 143 11.98 -1.80 24.60
CA ASN A 143 11.99 -1.47 26.01
C ASN A 143 10.58 -1.04 26.41
N GLY A 144 9.95 -1.80 27.30
CA GLY A 144 8.56 -1.63 27.68
C GLY A 144 7.76 -2.92 27.57
N THR A 145 6.47 -2.84 27.87
CA THR A 145 5.54 -3.98 27.83
C THR A 145 4.25 -3.57 27.16
N LEU A 146 3.43 -4.54 26.75
CA LEU A 146 2.12 -4.25 26.17
C LEU A 146 1.18 -3.53 27.16
N HIS A 147 1.35 -3.78 28.46
CA HIS A 147 0.57 -3.10 29.51
C HIS A 147 0.87 -1.59 29.57
N ASP A 148 2.12 -1.20 29.30
CA ASP A 148 2.55 0.20 29.21
C ASP A 148 3.03 0.53 27.78
N ALA A 149 2.21 0.16 26.80
CA ALA A 149 2.57 0.30 25.39
C ALA A 149 2.86 1.77 24.99
N ARG A 150 2.15 2.75 25.56
CA ARG A 150 2.39 4.19 25.29
C ARG A 150 3.81 4.64 25.64
N GLN A 151 4.38 4.09 26.71
CA GLN A 151 5.75 4.41 27.12
C GLN A 151 6.80 3.51 26.49
N SER A 152 6.37 2.50 25.73
CA SER A 152 7.31 1.57 25.09
C SER A 152 8.13 2.27 24.02
N ARG A 153 9.40 1.87 23.92
CA ARG A 153 10.41 2.44 23.02
C ARG A 153 11.16 1.33 22.29
N VAL A 154 11.74 1.69 21.15
CA VAL A 154 12.73 0.85 20.48
C VAL A 154 14.09 1.50 20.71
N ILE A 155 14.97 0.78 21.41
CA ILE A 155 16.33 1.23 21.71
C ILE A 155 17.26 0.60 20.68
N CYS A 156 17.87 1.45 19.87
CA CYS A 156 18.93 1.12 18.92
C CYS A 156 20.28 1.63 19.45
N ARG A 157 21.37 1.40 18.72
CA ARG A 157 22.72 1.72 19.22
C ARG A 157 22.91 3.18 19.64
N THR A 158 22.42 4.12 18.84
CA THR A 158 22.57 5.57 19.05
C THR A 158 21.24 6.30 19.19
N GLU A 159 20.12 5.59 19.02
CA GLU A 159 18.81 6.18 18.83
C GLU A 159 17.76 5.49 19.70
N THR A 160 16.81 6.28 20.22
CA THR A 160 15.63 5.75 20.92
C THR A 160 14.36 6.23 20.25
N PHE A 161 13.58 5.31 19.69
CA PHE A 161 12.35 5.63 18.98
C PHE A 161 11.14 5.44 19.89
N SER A 162 10.10 6.25 19.66
CA SER A 162 8.79 6.17 20.34
C SER A 162 7.70 5.89 19.30
N PRO A 163 7.64 4.68 18.71
CA PRO A 163 6.87 4.43 17.50
C PRO A 163 5.37 4.66 17.65
N LEU A 164 4.80 4.25 18.79
CA LEU A 164 3.37 4.43 19.07
C LEU A 164 3.02 5.92 19.22
N HIS A 165 3.92 6.71 19.81
CA HIS A 165 3.74 8.16 19.92
C HIS A 165 3.79 8.82 18.54
N LEU A 166 4.75 8.45 17.68
CA LEU A 166 4.84 8.98 16.32
C LEU A 166 3.58 8.70 15.51
N VAL A 167 3.05 7.47 15.59
CA VAL A 167 1.80 7.09 14.91
C VAL A 167 0.59 7.81 15.52
N GLU A 168 0.49 7.89 16.84
CA GLU A 168 -0.59 8.62 17.51
C GLU A 168 -0.60 10.10 17.10
N GLN A 169 0.57 10.73 17.07
CA GLN A 169 0.75 12.12 16.64
C GLN A 169 0.37 12.29 15.17
N ARG A 170 0.87 11.42 14.28
CA ARG A 170 0.53 11.43 12.86
C ARG A 170 -0.98 11.34 12.61
N ILE A 171 -1.69 10.50 13.36
CA ILE A 171 -3.12 10.33 13.22
C ILE A 171 -3.88 11.53 13.80
N ARG A 172 -3.50 12.02 14.98
CA ARG A 172 -4.22 13.11 15.66
C ARG A 172 -3.99 14.46 14.99
N GLU A 173 -2.77 14.74 14.56
CA GLU A 173 -2.33 16.08 14.16
C GLU A 173 -2.14 16.22 12.63
N GLY A 174 -2.36 15.14 11.87
CA GLY A 174 -2.36 15.19 10.41
C GLY A 174 -0.96 15.14 9.77
N SER A 175 -0.85 15.58 8.51
CA SER A 175 0.34 15.34 7.68
C SER A 175 1.58 16.15 8.07
N GLY A 176 1.42 17.19 8.91
CA GLY A 176 2.55 17.91 9.49
C GLY A 176 3.48 16.99 10.31
N HIS A 177 2.99 15.82 10.70
CA HIS A 177 3.70 14.81 11.49
C HIS A 177 4.00 13.54 10.69
N SER A 178 4.37 13.69 9.41
CA SER A 178 4.82 12.58 8.55
C SER A 178 5.84 11.68 9.27
N LEU A 179 5.58 10.36 9.25
CA LEU A 179 6.48 9.39 9.88
C LEU A 179 7.88 9.43 9.25
N MET A 180 7.94 9.54 7.92
CA MET A 180 9.19 9.62 7.18
C MET A 180 9.97 10.88 7.53
N LEU A 181 9.29 12.03 7.64
CA LEU A 181 9.95 13.28 8.02
C LEU A 181 10.50 13.22 9.45
N ALA A 182 9.72 12.69 10.39
CA ALA A 182 10.13 12.55 11.80
C ALA A 182 11.34 11.62 11.99
N LEU A 183 11.52 10.65 11.08
CA LEU A 183 12.58 9.65 11.16
C LEU A 183 13.77 9.94 10.24
N ARG A 184 13.65 10.87 9.28
CA ARG A 184 14.63 11.11 8.20
C ARG A 184 16.07 11.24 8.69
N ASN A 185 16.31 12.05 9.71
CA ASN A 185 17.68 12.30 10.22
C ASN A 185 18.24 11.15 11.07
N ARG A 186 17.44 10.11 11.33
CA ARG A 186 17.74 9.03 12.27
C ARG A 186 17.86 7.66 11.58
N LEU A 187 17.44 7.56 10.32
CA LEU A 187 17.43 6.33 9.52
C LEU A 187 18.63 6.19 8.57
N GLY A 188 19.57 7.15 8.57
CA GLY A 188 20.66 7.19 7.60
C GLY A 188 20.18 7.53 6.19
N GLU A 189 21.09 7.42 5.22
CA GLU A 189 20.79 7.70 3.81
C GLU A 189 20.05 6.52 3.15
N ALA A 190 19.13 6.81 2.22
CA ALA A 190 18.32 5.80 1.53
C ALA A 190 19.12 4.73 0.76
N ASN A 191 20.41 4.98 0.52
CA ASN A 191 21.32 4.08 -0.19
C ASN A 191 22.07 3.14 0.77
N SER A 192 21.90 3.29 2.08
CA SER A 192 22.62 2.50 3.08
C SER A 192 22.10 1.05 3.15
N PRO A 193 22.90 0.10 3.66
CA PRO A 193 22.52 -1.32 3.73
C PRO A 193 21.20 -1.58 4.49
N GLU A 194 20.86 -0.73 5.47
CA GLU A 194 19.62 -0.82 6.25
C GLU A 194 18.37 -0.65 5.38
N TRP A 195 18.44 0.17 4.32
CA TRP A 195 17.35 0.39 3.37
C TRP A 195 17.22 -0.73 2.33
N GLN A 196 18.28 -1.50 2.14
CA GLN A 196 18.28 -2.67 1.27
C GLN A 196 17.80 -3.94 2.01
N HIS A 197 17.77 -3.89 3.35
CA HIS A 197 17.32 -5.02 4.15
C HIS A 197 15.81 -5.24 4.00
N ARG A 198 15.45 -6.47 3.65
CA ARG A 198 14.07 -6.92 3.47
C ARG A 198 13.91 -8.25 4.16
N LEU A 199 12.77 -8.42 4.82
CA LEU A 199 12.30 -9.75 5.17
C LEU A 199 11.27 -10.18 4.14
N PRO A 200 11.33 -11.44 3.65
CA PRO A 200 10.25 -11.98 2.83
C PRO A 200 8.93 -11.75 3.54
N SER A 201 7.96 -11.13 2.85
CA SER A 201 6.62 -10.98 3.41
C SER A 201 6.07 -12.38 3.69
N ALA A 202 5.86 -12.70 4.96
CA ALA A 202 5.25 -13.97 5.35
C ALA A 202 3.77 -14.06 4.94
N VAL A 203 3.19 -12.95 4.45
CA VAL A 203 1.78 -12.81 4.16
C VAL A 203 1.61 -12.41 2.71
N LEU A 204 0.95 -13.30 1.98
CA LEU A 204 0.45 -13.00 0.65
C LEU A 204 -0.64 -11.93 0.73
N PRO A 205 -0.66 -10.97 -0.21
CA PRO A 205 -1.71 -9.97 -0.27
C PRO A 205 -3.09 -10.63 -0.42
N PRO A 206 -4.18 -9.98 0.05
CA PRO A 206 -5.53 -10.57 0.01
C PRO A 206 -6.06 -10.73 -1.43
N THR A 207 -7.25 -11.30 -1.64
CA THR A 207 -7.95 -11.13 -2.92
C THR A 207 -8.49 -9.69 -3.04
N PRO A 208 -8.58 -9.10 -4.26
CA PRO A 208 -8.27 -9.68 -5.56
C PRO A 208 -6.78 -9.59 -5.99
N TRP A 209 -5.81 -9.38 -5.09
CA TRP A 209 -4.39 -9.39 -5.46
C TRP A 209 -3.91 -10.73 -6.04
N ARG A 210 -4.67 -11.81 -5.80
CA ARG A 210 -4.54 -13.11 -6.44
C ARG A 210 -5.59 -13.25 -7.54
N GLY A 211 -5.20 -13.07 -8.79
CA GLY A 211 -6.11 -13.15 -9.93
C GLY A 211 -5.40 -13.26 -11.27
N SER A 212 -6.19 -13.54 -12.30
CA SER A 212 -5.77 -13.38 -13.68
C SER A 212 -5.56 -11.90 -14.01
N TRP A 213 -4.76 -11.64 -15.04
CA TRP A 213 -4.66 -10.29 -15.61
C TRP A 213 -6.03 -9.83 -16.13
N PRO A 214 -6.36 -8.53 -16.04
CA PRO A 214 -7.56 -7.98 -16.67
C PRO A 214 -7.58 -8.24 -18.18
N THR A 215 -8.77 -8.46 -18.71
CA THR A 215 -9.05 -8.56 -20.14
C THR A 215 -9.29 -7.19 -20.78
N ALA A 216 -9.28 -7.12 -22.11
CA ALA A 216 -9.60 -5.90 -22.86
C ALA A 216 -10.98 -5.32 -22.52
N GLY A 217 -11.98 -6.19 -22.31
CA GLY A 217 -13.33 -5.76 -21.92
C GLY A 217 -13.40 -5.19 -20.50
N GLU A 218 -12.52 -5.63 -19.59
CA GLU A 218 -12.51 -5.17 -18.19
C GLU A 218 -11.72 -3.88 -18.00
N ALA A 219 -10.77 -3.57 -18.88
CA ALA A 219 -9.83 -2.45 -18.73
C ALA A 219 -10.50 -1.08 -18.47
N PRO A 220 -11.57 -0.68 -19.19
CA PRO A 220 -12.26 0.58 -18.90
C PRO A 220 -12.88 0.61 -17.50
N GLY A 221 -13.51 -0.50 -17.08
CA GLY A 221 -14.09 -0.62 -15.74
C GLY A 221 -13.03 -0.60 -14.63
N VAL A 222 -11.83 -1.15 -14.90
CA VAL A 222 -10.67 -1.01 -14.00
C VAL A 222 -10.32 0.45 -13.79
N SER A 223 -10.16 1.17 -14.91
CA SER A 223 -9.76 2.57 -14.92
C SER A 223 -10.76 3.43 -14.16
N GLU A 224 -12.06 3.21 -14.39
CA GLU A 224 -13.12 3.96 -13.72
C GLU A 224 -13.17 3.69 -12.22
N GLY A 225 -13.10 2.42 -11.83
CA GLY A 225 -13.05 2.06 -10.41
C GLY A 225 -11.87 2.71 -9.69
N LEU A 226 -10.69 2.77 -10.33
CA LEU A 226 -9.50 3.39 -9.73
C LEU A 226 -9.71 4.86 -9.38
N LYS A 227 -10.46 5.64 -10.16
CA LYS A 227 -10.78 7.06 -9.88
C LYS A 227 -11.58 7.25 -8.59
N SER A 228 -12.34 6.22 -8.21
CA SER A 228 -13.15 6.18 -6.99
C SER A 228 -12.50 5.45 -5.81
N SER A 229 -11.21 5.07 -5.93
CA SER A 229 -10.51 4.24 -4.96
C SER A 229 -9.75 5.04 -3.87
N PRO A 230 -9.27 4.36 -2.80
CA PRO A 230 -8.31 4.94 -1.86
C PRO A 230 -7.02 5.44 -2.53
N ILE A 231 -6.59 4.86 -3.65
CA ILE A 231 -5.41 5.29 -4.42
C ILE A 231 -5.64 6.70 -4.99
N SER A 232 -6.82 6.96 -5.54
CA SER A 232 -7.20 8.29 -6.05
C SER A 232 -7.23 9.33 -4.93
N THR A 233 -7.75 8.93 -3.77
CA THR A 233 -7.79 9.77 -2.56
C THR A 233 -6.39 10.06 -2.01
N PHE A 234 -5.50 9.08 -2.06
CA PHE A 234 -4.09 9.28 -1.74
C PHE A 234 -3.44 10.29 -2.70
N CYS A 235 -3.69 10.19 -4.01
CA CYS A 235 -3.15 11.13 -5.00
C CYS A 235 -3.63 12.57 -4.74
N GLU A 236 -4.93 12.71 -4.45
CA GLU A 236 -5.57 13.97 -4.05
C GLU A 236 -4.87 14.58 -2.83
N ARG A 237 -4.75 13.79 -1.76
CA ARG A 237 -4.12 14.17 -0.49
C ARG A 237 -2.60 14.24 -0.54
N ARG A 238 -1.96 13.99 -1.68
CA ARG A 238 -0.54 14.28 -1.87
C ARG A 238 -0.31 15.62 -2.57
N GLY A 239 -1.39 16.38 -2.78
CA GLY A 239 -1.36 17.69 -3.41
C GLY A 239 -1.27 17.65 -4.93
N LYS A 240 -1.49 16.48 -5.56
CA LYS A 240 -1.49 16.35 -7.02
C LYS A 240 -2.88 16.35 -7.65
N GLY A 241 -3.94 16.37 -6.85
CA GLY A 241 -5.32 16.25 -7.32
C GLY A 241 -5.78 14.79 -7.42
N ARG A 242 -7.11 14.62 -7.47
CA ARG A 242 -7.78 13.32 -7.59
C ARG A 242 -7.58 12.77 -9.01
N LEU A 243 -7.60 11.44 -9.17
CA LEU A 243 -7.56 10.84 -10.51
C LEU A 243 -8.84 11.19 -11.26
N ASP A 244 -8.72 11.85 -12.40
CA ASP A 244 -9.83 12.48 -13.12
C ASP A 244 -10.00 11.98 -14.57
N GLY A 245 -9.13 11.08 -15.04
CA GLY A 245 -9.19 10.57 -16.40
C GLY A 245 -8.49 11.45 -17.42
N THR A 246 -7.59 12.35 -17.00
CA THR A 246 -6.76 13.17 -17.89
C THR A 246 -5.30 12.70 -17.88
N LEU A 247 -4.49 13.11 -18.87
CA LEU A 247 -3.06 12.77 -18.91
C LEU A 247 -2.27 13.27 -17.69
N ALA A 248 -2.79 14.26 -16.94
CA ALA A 248 -2.20 14.71 -15.68
C ALA A 248 -2.13 13.59 -14.62
N ASP A 249 -2.95 12.54 -14.76
CA ASP A 249 -2.93 11.35 -13.92
C ASP A 249 -1.57 10.63 -13.97
N PHE A 250 -0.77 10.75 -15.02
CA PHE A 250 0.56 10.13 -15.08
C PHE A 250 1.48 10.61 -13.95
N SER A 251 1.56 11.92 -13.71
CA SER A 251 2.38 12.46 -12.62
C SER A 251 1.82 12.07 -11.24
N ARG A 252 0.49 11.96 -11.10
CA ARG A 252 -0.19 11.51 -9.88
C ARG A 252 0.19 10.05 -9.58
N LEU A 253 0.06 9.18 -10.57
CA LEU A 253 0.40 7.76 -10.48
C LEU A 253 1.89 7.52 -10.22
N ASP A 254 2.78 8.33 -10.79
CA ASP A 254 4.21 8.22 -10.51
C ASP A 254 4.55 8.45 -9.03
N SER A 255 3.81 9.34 -8.35
CA SER A 255 4.00 9.55 -6.91
C SER A 255 3.50 8.38 -6.06
N TYR A 256 2.46 7.69 -6.53
CA TYR A 256 1.97 6.47 -5.90
C TYR A 256 2.90 5.28 -6.15
N LEU A 257 3.37 5.09 -7.39
CA LEU A 257 4.39 4.08 -7.75
C LEU A 257 5.67 4.23 -6.92
N ALA A 258 6.09 5.48 -6.67
CA ALA A 258 7.25 5.77 -5.84
C ALA A 258 7.13 5.28 -4.38
N VAL A 259 5.89 5.15 -3.87
CA VAL A 259 5.60 4.58 -2.54
C VAL A 259 5.52 3.06 -2.59
N LEU A 260 4.95 2.50 -3.66
CA LEU A 260 4.79 1.04 -3.80
C LEU A 260 6.13 0.32 -3.90
N ALA A 261 6.98 0.72 -4.84
CA ALA A 261 8.22 0.00 -5.17
C ALA A 261 9.39 0.99 -5.25
N PRO A 262 9.94 1.45 -4.10
CA PRO A 262 11.08 2.36 -4.08
C PRO A 262 12.33 1.76 -4.75
N PRO A 263 13.35 2.57 -5.08
CA PRO A 263 14.49 2.07 -5.84
C PRO A 263 15.23 0.92 -5.15
N GLY A 264 15.62 -0.09 -5.92
CA GLY A 264 16.31 -1.30 -5.45
C GLY A 264 15.39 -2.43 -4.99
N ASP A 265 14.12 -2.40 -5.40
CA ASP A 265 13.13 -3.44 -5.13
C ASP A 265 13.14 -4.54 -6.21
N ASP A 266 13.31 -5.81 -5.80
CA ASP A 266 13.09 -6.95 -6.70
C ASP A 266 11.61 -7.31 -6.67
N VAL A 267 10.91 -7.06 -7.78
CA VAL A 267 9.45 -7.11 -7.85
C VAL A 267 9.03 -8.40 -8.57
N GLY A 268 8.85 -9.46 -7.77
CA GLY A 268 8.47 -10.80 -8.24
C GLY A 268 7.07 -11.30 -7.80
N ASP A 269 6.30 -10.49 -7.08
CA ASP A 269 5.16 -11.01 -6.29
C ASP A 269 3.78 -10.74 -6.90
N ASP A 270 2.76 -11.46 -6.42
CA ASP A 270 1.33 -11.29 -6.76
C ASP A 270 0.84 -9.84 -6.55
N TRP A 271 1.37 -9.10 -5.57
CA TRP A 271 0.93 -7.73 -5.32
C TRP A 271 1.27 -6.80 -6.50
N SER A 272 2.43 -7.02 -7.12
CA SER A 272 2.91 -6.22 -8.24
C SER A 272 2.05 -6.43 -9.49
N ARG A 273 1.53 -7.65 -9.68
CA ARG A 273 0.60 -8.00 -10.75
C ARG A 273 -0.66 -7.14 -10.69
N ARG A 274 -1.29 -7.02 -9.51
CA ARG A 274 -2.46 -6.17 -9.35
C ARG A 274 -2.12 -4.70 -9.53
N ALA A 275 -1.00 -4.21 -8.97
CA ALA A 275 -0.58 -2.83 -9.21
C ALA A 275 -0.42 -2.55 -10.72
N CYS A 276 0.21 -3.48 -11.47
CA CYS A 276 0.30 -3.41 -12.92
C CYS A 276 -1.07 -3.42 -13.59
N GLY A 277 -1.97 -4.32 -13.19
CA GLY A 277 -3.32 -4.41 -13.75
C GLY A 277 -4.14 -3.13 -13.50
N LEU A 278 -4.17 -2.63 -12.26
CA LEU A 278 -4.92 -1.43 -11.89
C LEU A 278 -4.39 -0.18 -12.58
N LEU A 279 -3.10 0.11 -12.37
CA LEU A 279 -2.48 1.34 -12.86
C LEU A 279 -2.28 1.26 -14.37
N GLY A 280 -1.92 0.09 -14.91
CA GLY A 280 -1.73 -0.13 -16.34
C GLY A 280 -3.02 -0.04 -17.13
N CYS A 281 -4.14 -0.58 -16.63
CA CYS A 281 -5.44 -0.38 -17.29
C CYS A 281 -5.86 1.09 -17.26
N HIS A 282 -5.64 1.79 -16.13
CA HIS A 282 -5.92 3.22 -16.07
C HIS A 282 -5.06 4.02 -17.05
N VAL A 283 -3.74 3.79 -17.03
CA VAL A 283 -2.79 4.42 -17.97
C VAL A 283 -3.18 4.17 -19.42
N GLY A 284 -3.47 2.92 -19.77
CA GLY A 284 -3.87 2.60 -21.14
C GLY A 284 -5.23 3.18 -21.52
N GLU A 285 -6.16 3.32 -20.58
CA GLU A 285 -7.46 3.93 -20.85
C GLU A 285 -7.33 5.44 -21.13
N LEU A 286 -6.43 6.14 -20.42
CA LEU A 286 -6.09 7.53 -20.72
C LEU A 286 -5.58 7.67 -22.16
N LEU A 287 -4.63 6.83 -22.55
CA LEU A 287 -4.08 6.81 -23.91
C LEU A 287 -5.12 6.39 -24.96
N ARG A 288 -6.01 5.44 -24.62
CA ARG A 288 -7.09 4.99 -25.49
C ARG A 288 -8.03 6.14 -25.83
N ILE A 289 -8.40 6.94 -24.83
CA ILE A 289 -9.28 8.09 -25.01
C ILE A 289 -8.56 9.19 -25.80
N GLU A 290 -7.31 9.49 -25.46
CA GLU A 290 -6.54 10.58 -26.09
C GLU A 290 -6.24 10.31 -27.57
N TYR A 291 -5.79 9.09 -27.90
CA TYR A 291 -5.31 8.73 -29.23
C TYR A 291 -6.28 7.83 -30.02
N ASP A 292 -7.53 7.69 -29.54
CA ASP A 292 -8.57 6.82 -30.09
C ASP A 292 -8.09 5.39 -30.38
N GLY A 293 -7.48 4.78 -29.36
CA GLY A 293 -6.96 3.42 -29.44
C GLY A 293 -8.02 2.35 -29.20
N LEU A 294 -7.62 1.10 -29.42
CA LEU A 294 -8.41 -0.10 -29.15
C LEU A 294 -7.62 -1.07 -28.25
N TRP A 295 -8.27 -1.56 -27.20
CA TRP A 295 -7.70 -2.62 -26.37
C TRP A 295 -7.74 -3.97 -27.10
N ILE A 296 -6.63 -4.71 -27.02
CA ILE A 296 -6.45 -6.04 -27.63
C ILE A 296 -5.94 -7.01 -26.57
N ASP A 297 -6.57 -8.18 -26.49
CA ASP A 297 -6.07 -9.34 -25.76
C ASP A 297 -5.16 -10.17 -26.67
N GLU A 298 -3.88 -10.25 -26.33
CA GLU A 298 -2.91 -11.14 -26.97
C GLU A 298 -2.90 -12.51 -26.25
N PRO A 299 -2.65 -13.63 -26.96
CA PRO A 299 -2.59 -14.96 -26.38
C PRO A 299 -1.28 -15.23 -25.62
N THR A 300 -0.76 -14.23 -24.90
CA THR A 300 0.44 -14.32 -24.06
C THR A 300 0.07 -14.34 -22.58
N THR A 301 0.97 -14.83 -21.74
CA THR A 301 0.88 -14.67 -20.29
C THR A 301 1.60 -13.40 -19.84
N GLY A 302 1.23 -12.86 -18.68
CA GLY A 302 1.92 -11.70 -18.12
C GLY A 302 1.33 -10.35 -18.58
N PRO A 303 2.05 -9.25 -18.29
CA PRO A 303 1.56 -7.89 -18.54
C PRO A 303 1.46 -7.54 -20.03
N SER A 304 2.24 -8.19 -20.89
CA SER A 304 2.17 -8.00 -22.35
C SER A 304 0.91 -8.56 -23.00
N ARG A 305 0.07 -9.29 -22.23
CA ARG A 305 -1.23 -9.80 -22.67
C ARG A 305 -2.15 -8.67 -23.13
N LEU A 306 -2.16 -7.56 -22.43
CA LEU A 306 -3.09 -6.47 -22.70
C LEU A 306 -2.37 -5.35 -23.45
N GLN A 307 -2.75 -5.13 -24.71
CA GLN A 307 -2.13 -4.14 -25.58
C GLN A 307 -3.14 -3.09 -26.03
N LEU A 308 -2.65 -1.87 -26.22
CA LEU A 308 -3.42 -0.79 -26.81
C LEU A 308 -2.93 -0.56 -28.24
N GLN A 309 -3.75 -0.85 -29.24
CA GLN A 309 -3.47 -0.52 -30.62
C GLN A 309 -3.97 0.88 -30.95
N LEU A 310 -3.10 1.76 -31.42
CA LEU A 310 -3.45 3.11 -31.84
C LEU A 310 -3.89 3.14 -33.31
N ARG A 311 -4.45 4.27 -33.75
CA ARG A 311 -4.94 4.46 -35.13
C ARG A 311 -3.87 4.25 -36.21
N ASP A 312 -2.62 4.57 -35.91
CA ASP A 312 -1.46 4.38 -36.80
C ASP A 312 -1.01 2.90 -36.89
N GLY A 313 -1.64 2.01 -36.13
CA GLY A 313 -1.31 0.59 -36.05
C GLY A 313 -0.22 0.25 -35.03
N SER A 314 0.39 1.25 -34.38
CA SER A 314 1.34 1.03 -33.29
C SER A 314 0.67 0.34 -32.11
N LYS A 315 1.44 -0.46 -31.37
CA LYS A 315 0.97 -1.21 -30.21
C LYS A 315 1.73 -0.78 -28.97
N LEU A 316 0.99 -0.33 -27.96
CA LEU A 316 1.51 0.04 -26.65
C LEU A 316 1.22 -1.07 -25.64
N GLN A 317 2.06 -1.17 -24.60
CA GLN A 317 1.92 -2.15 -23.52
C GLN A 317 1.89 -1.44 -22.15
N PRO A 318 0.75 -0.80 -21.79
CA PRO A 318 0.67 0.01 -20.57
C PRO A 318 1.00 -0.77 -19.29
N LEU A 319 0.57 -2.02 -19.19
CA LEU A 319 0.84 -2.88 -18.04
C LEU A 319 2.33 -3.18 -17.90
N SER A 320 3.02 -3.42 -19.03
CA SER A 320 4.46 -3.66 -19.05
C SER A 320 5.24 -2.42 -18.63
N VAL A 321 4.81 -1.22 -19.04
CA VAL A 321 5.44 0.04 -18.62
C VAL A 321 5.31 0.23 -17.11
N VAL A 322 4.12 0.00 -16.54
CA VAL A 322 3.94 0.04 -15.08
C VAL A 322 4.80 -1.02 -14.39
N GLN A 323 4.89 -2.23 -14.94
CA GLN A 323 5.75 -3.27 -14.38
C GLN A 323 7.21 -2.85 -14.38
N SER A 324 7.74 -2.31 -15.49
CA SER A 324 9.11 -1.80 -15.57
C SER A 324 9.38 -0.72 -14.52
N ARG A 325 8.41 0.16 -14.26
CA ARG A 325 8.50 1.17 -13.21
C ARG A 325 8.57 0.56 -11.81
N LEU A 326 7.83 -0.52 -11.56
CA LEU A 326 7.85 -1.23 -10.29
C LEU A 326 9.18 -1.99 -10.10
N VAL A 327 9.66 -2.73 -11.10
CA VAL A 327 10.92 -3.50 -11.08
C VAL A 327 12.16 -2.59 -11.24
N ASN A 328 12.00 -1.30 -10.95
CA ASN A 328 13.08 -0.32 -10.85
C ASN A 328 13.85 -0.01 -12.16
N ASP A 329 13.29 -0.31 -13.34
CA ASP A 329 13.74 0.29 -14.61
C ASP A 329 13.08 1.68 -14.77
N ARG A 330 13.40 2.58 -13.85
CA ARG A 330 12.83 3.93 -13.76
C ARG A 330 13.45 4.91 -14.76
N LYS A 331 13.97 4.44 -15.89
CA LYS A 331 14.64 5.29 -16.90
C LYS A 331 13.78 6.48 -17.32
N PHE A 332 12.45 6.32 -17.31
CA PHE A 332 11.49 7.37 -17.63
C PHE A 332 10.29 7.31 -16.66
N SER A 333 9.71 8.47 -16.37
CA SER A 333 8.39 8.66 -15.75
C SER A 333 7.27 8.26 -16.72
N LEU A 334 6.05 8.06 -16.21
CA LEU A 334 4.88 7.82 -17.06
C LEU A 334 4.61 9.04 -17.96
N GLU A 335 4.89 10.23 -17.44
CA GLU A 335 4.77 11.49 -18.18
C GLU A 335 5.79 11.57 -19.32
N GLU A 336 7.07 11.26 -19.08
CA GLU A 336 8.09 11.18 -20.14
C GLU A 336 7.75 10.09 -21.17
N TRP A 337 7.23 8.95 -20.73
CA TRP A 337 6.77 7.91 -21.65
C TRP A 337 5.63 8.40 -22.56
N CYS A 338 4.64 9.11 -22.01
CA CYS A 338 3.58 9.75 -22.81
C CYS A 338 4.15 10.71 -23.86
N GLN A 339 5.12 11.54 -23.47
CA GLN A 339 5.74 12.49 -24.39
C GLN A 339 6.44 11.78 -25.56
N THR A 340 7.01 10.59 -25.34
CA THR A 340 7.57 9.80 -26.45
C THR A 340 6.51 9.31 -27.43
N ILE A 341 5.30 9.00 -26.95
CA ILE A 341 4.16 8.61 -27.79
C ILE A 341 3.64 9.82 -28.56
N ASP A 342 3.48 10.98 -27.90
CA ASP A 342 3.07 12.24 -28.54
C ASP A 342 3.96 12.62 -29.72
N LEU A 343 5.27 12.43 -29.57
CA LEU A 343 6.25 12.69 -30.63
C LEU A 343 6.13 11.72 -31.80
N GLN A 344 5.62 10.51 -31.59
CA GLN A 344 5.40 9.51 -32.65
C GLN A 344 4.08 9.70 -33.39
N GLN A 345 3.08 10.33 -32.75
CA GLN A 345 1.75 10.55 -33.34
C GLN A 345 1.62 11.86 -34.14
N ARG A 346 2.62 12.75 -34.05
CA ARG A 346 2.71 13.98 -34.85
C ARG A 346 3.54 13.75 -36.10
#